data_AF-A0A1E9DHT7-F1
#
_entry.id   AF-A0A1E9DHT7-F1
#
_cell.length_a   1.000
_cell.length_b   1.000
_cell.length_c   1.000
_cell.angle_alpha   90.00
_cell.angle_beta   90.00
_cell.angle_gamma   90.00
#
_symmetry.space_group_name_H-M   'P 1'
#
loop_
_entity.id
_entity.type
_entity.pdbx_description
1 polymer ?
#
loop_
_entity_poly.entity_id
_entity_poly.type
_entity_poly.pdbx_seq_one_letter_code
_entity_poly.pdbx_strand_id
1 'polypeptide(L)'
;MNFYNYMMKNHLNEMSPRGDLARDMMEDRDFPKNKTGKFKGWKRLIKNYLESQGACYDCMMTFEEAWKEYENCERKRLNLPLLKE
;
A
#
# COMPACT_ATOMS: atom_id res chain seq x y z
N MET A 1 -0.33 11.20 3.31
CA MET A 1 0.99 10.63 2.94
C MET A 1 0.86 9.70 1.76
N ASN A 2 1.96 9.20 1.21
CA ASN A 2 1.94 8.13 0.21
C ASN A 2 1.77 6.76 0.88
N PHE A 3 1.45 5.74 0.10
CA PHE A 3 1.21 4.37 0.56
C PHE A 3 2.43 3.81 1.28
N TYR A 4 3.62 4.04 0.73
CA TYR A 4 4.88 3.62 1.35
C TYR A 4 5.03 4.14 2.79
N ASN A 5 4.87 5.44 3.00
CA ASN A 5 4.98 6.05 4.32
C ASN A 5 3.87 5.57 5.26
N TYR A 6 2.68 5.27 4.73
CA TYR A 6 1.60 4.67 5.50
C TYR A 6 2.00 3.26 5.99
N MET A 7 2.55 2.42 5.12
CA MET A 7 3.03 1.09 5.50
C MET A 7 4.15 1.16 6.54
N MET A 8 5.15 2.03 6.33
CA MET A 8 6.25 2.21 7.28
C MET A 8 5.75 2.67 8.65
N LYS A 9 4.82 3.62 8.68
CA LYS A 9 4.31 4.20 9.92
C LYS A 9 3.47 3.22 10.73
N ASN A 10 2.63 2.43 10.07
CA ASN A 10 1.61 1.64 10.76
C ASN A 10 2.00 0.17 10.94
N HIS A 11 2.77 -0.42 10.01
CA HIS A 11 2.93 -1.88 9.95
C HIS A 11 4.37 -2.38 10.06
N LEU A 12 5.39 -1.54 9.92
CA LEU A 12 6.81 -1.96 9.84
C LEU A 12 7.25 -2.93 10.95
N ASN A 13 6.79 -2.70 12.18
CA ASN A 13 7.18 -3.46 13.36
C ASN A 13 6.21 -4.61 13.70
N GLU A 14 5.22 -4.89 12.85
CA GLU A 14 4.27 -5.97 13.07
C GLU A 14 4.84 -7.32 12.63
N MET A 15 4.54 -8.37 13.40
CA MET A 15 4.69 -9.77 12.97
C MET A 15 3.38 -10.22 12.30
N SER A 16 3.10 -9.65 11.13
CA SER A 16 1.89 -9.87 10.34
C SER A 16 2.25 -9.84 8.84
N PRO A 17 1.40 -10.35 7.93
CA PRO A 17 1.61 -10.20 6.50
C PRO A 17 1.78 -8.72 6.06
N ARG A 18 1.10 -7.79 6.73
CA ARG A 18 1.27 -6.34 6.48
C ARG A 18 2.64 -5.84 6.91
N GLY A 19 3.16 -6.37 8.02
CA GLY A 19 4.51 -6.11 8.46
C GLY A 19 5.58 -6.71 7.55
N ASP A 20 5.36 -7.92 7.04
CA ASP A 20 6.22 -8.54 6.02
C ASP A 20 6.26 -7.66 4.77
N LEU A 21 5.10 -7.30 4.21
CA LEU A 21 5.02 -6.39 3.06
C LEU A 21 5.68 -5.04 3.34
N ALA A 22 5.54 -4.48 4.54
CA ALA A 22 6.20 -3.23 4.92
C ALA A 22 7.74 -3.38 4.93
N ARG A 23 8.28 -4.49 5.42
CA ARG A 23 9.72 -4.75 5.39
C ARG A 23 10.22 -4.97 3.97
N ASP A 24 9.51 -5.75 3.16
CA ASP A 24 9.85 -5.96 1.74
C ASP A 24 9.91 -4.64 0.98
N MET A 25 8.92 -3.76 1.20
CA MET A 25 8.91 -2.42 0.63
C MET A 25 10.10 -1.59 1.10
N MET A 26 10.49 -1.69 2.38
CA MET A 26 11.62 -0.93 2.95
C MET A 26 12.96 -1.36 2.36
N GLU A 27 13.14 -2.66 2.13
CA GLU A 27 14.35 -3.23 1.55
C GLU A 27 14.44 -2.97 0.04
N ASP A 28 13.31 -2.87 -0.64
CA ASP A 28 13.20 -2.52 -2.05
C ASP A 28 13.39 -1.01 -2.31
N ARG A 29 14.60 -0.65 -2.78
CA ARG A 29 14.96 0.74 -3.09
C ARG A 29 14.18 1.33 -4.25
N ASP A 30 13.72 0.49 -5.18
CA ASP A 30 13.02 0.90 -6.40
C ASP A 30 11.49 0.84 -6.26
N PHE A 31 11.00 0.46 -5.07
CA PHE A 31 9.58 0.33 -4.81
C PHE A 31 8.81 1.59 -5.22
N PRO A 32 7.78 1.48 -6.09
CA PRO A 32 7.06 2.64 -6.59
C PRO A 32 6.26 3.35 -5.50
N LYS A 33 6.54 4.65 -5.31
CA LYS A 33 5.90 5.49 -4.30
C LYS A 33 4.90 6.45 -4.95
N ASN A 34 3.62 6.33 -4.60
CA ASN A 34 2.61 7.23 -5.14
C ASN A 34 2.77 8.67 -4.63
N LYS A 35 2.20 9.63 -5.38
CA LYS A 35 2.10 11.01 -4.91
C LYS A 35 0.97 11.12 -3.88
N THR A 36 1.14 11.98 -2.87
CA THR A 36 0.11 12.23 -1.85
C THR A 36 -1.20 12.67 -2.50
N GLY A 37 -2.32 12.07 -2.07
CA GLY A 37 -3.65 12.36 -2.62
C GLY A 37 -3.90 11.84 -4.05
N LYS A 38 -2.99 11.03 -4.61
CA LYS A 38 -3.17 10.36 -5.91
C LYS A 38 -3.35 8.85 -5.70
N PHE A 39 -4.58 8.38 -5.87
CA PHE A 39 -4.95 6.96 -5.70
C PHE A 39 -5.17 6.24 -7.03
N LYS A 40 -5.96 6.85 -7.93
CA LYS A 40 -6.29 6.28 -9.24
C LYS A 40 -5.02 6.06 -10.08
N GLY A 41 -4.91 4.89 -10.69
CA GLY A 41 -3.75 4.49 -11.50
C GLY A 41 -2.57 3.96 -10.68
N TRP A 42 -2.28 4.59 -9.53
CA TRP A 42 -1.19 4.17 -8.65
C TRP A 42 -1.40 2.80 -8.02
N LYS A 43 -2.64 2.48 -7.62
CA LYS A 43 -2.97 1.14 -7.14
C LYS A 43 -2.55 0.06 -8.14
N ARG A 44 -2.96 0.24 -9.41
CA ARG A 44 -2.62 -0.68 -10.51
C ARG A 44 -1.12 -0.73 -10.78
N LEU A 45 -0.44 0.42 -10.74
CA LEU A 45 1.01 0.47 -10.96
C LEU A 45 1.76 -0.36 -9.91
N ILE A 46 1.44 -0.17 -8.63
CA ILE A 46 2.08 -0.91 -7.54
C ILE A 46 1.68 -2.39 -7.59
N LYS A 47 0.41 -2.70 -7.88
CA LYS A 47 -0.06 -4.07 -8.08
C LYS A 47 0.76 -4.80 -9.15
N ASN A 48 0.88 -4.20 -10.34
CA ASN A 48 1.64 -4.77 -11.45
C ASN A 48 3.13 -4.92 -11.11
N TYR A 49 3.67 -3.98 -10.31
CA TYR A 49 5.05 -4.06 -9.83
C TYR A 49 5.25 -5.29 -8.94
N LEU A 50 4.39 -5.49 -7.93
CA LEU A 50 4.42 -6.67 -7.06
C LEU A 50 4.28 -7.98 -7.86
N GLU A 51 3.34 -8.03 -8.81
CA GLU A 51 3.17 -9.18 -9.71
C GLU A 51 4.44 -9.46 -10.53
N SER A 52 5.11 -8.41 -11.03
CA SER A 52 6.36 -8.55 -11.80
C SER A 52 7.55 -9.02 -10.95
N GLN A 53 7.52 -8.78 -9.64
CA GLN A 53 8.51 -9.30 -8.69
C GLN A 53 8.20 -10.74 -8.24
N GLY A 54 7.12 -11.35 -8.76
CA GLY A 54 6.73 -12.71 -8.39
C GLY A 54 6.08 -12.79 -7.01
N ALA A 55 5.42 -11.72 -6.56
CA ALA A 55 4.71 -11.71 -5.29
C ALA A 55 3.67 -12.85 -5.21
N CYS A 56 3.65 -13.54 -4.07
CA CYS A 56 2.71 -14.63 -3.82
C CYS A 56 1.28 -14.11 -3.65
N TYR A 57 0.30 -15.01 -3.75
CA TYR A 57 -1.12 -14.68 -3.60
C TYR A 57 -1.41 -13.95 -2.27
N ASP A 58 -0.83 -14.41 -1.16
CA ASP A 58 -1.06 -13.82 0.16
C ASP A 58 -0.50 -12.39 0.26
N CYS A 59 0.67 -12.13 -0.35
CA CYS A 59 1.22 -10.78 -0.47
C CYS A 59 0.30 -9.86 -1.29
N MET A 60 -0.26 -10.38 -2.39
CA MET A 60 -1.18 -9.62 -3.24
C MET A 60 -2.49 -9.29 -2.51
N MET A 61 -3.05 -10.24 -1.76
CA MET A 61 -4.23 -10.00 -0.93
C MET A 61 -3.95 -8.98 0.17
N THR A 62 -2.81 -9.11 0.85
CA THR A 62 -2.36 -8.15 1.87
C THR A 62 -2.23 -6.74 1.30
N PHE A 63 -1.67 -6.60 0.10
CA PHE A 63 -1.59 -5.32 -0.60
C PHE A 63 -2.97 -4.72 -0.89
N GLU A 64 -3.92 -5.51 -1.41
CA GLU A 64 -5.26 -5.03 -1.74
C GLU A 64 -6.01 -4.49 -0.51
N GLU A 65 -5.91 -5.18 0.62
CA GLU A 65 -6.49 -4.78 1.90
C GLU A 65 -5.80 -3.53 2.47
N ALA A 66 -4.47 -3.53 2.57
CA ALA A 66 -3.71 -2.41 3.10
C ALA A 66 -3.90 -1.15 2.25
N TRP A 67 -4.02 -1.29 0.93
CA TRP A 67 -4.33 -0.18 0.04
C TRP A 67 -5.72 0.40 0.31
N LYS A 68 -6.74 -0.45 0.49
CA LYS A 68 -8.11 0.00 0.78
C LYS A 68 -8.16 0.82 2.06
N GLU A 69 -7.48 0.36 3.11
CA GLU A 69 -7.37 1.09 4.38
C GLU A 69 -6.62 2.42 4.23
N TYR A 70 -5.45 2.39 3.59
CA TYR A 70 -4.67 3.57 3.25
C TYR A 70 -5.52 4.63 2.52
N GLU A 71 -6.21 4.22 1.46
CA GLU A 71 -7.00 5.12 0.63
C GLU A 71 -8.17 5.73 1.43
N ASN A 72 -8.85 4.95 2.27
CA ASN A 72 -9.89 5.47 3.17
C ASN A 72 -9.33 6.45 4.21
N CYS A 73 -8.18 6.14 4.83
CA CYS A 73 -7.51 7.04 5.77
C CYS A 73 -7.16 8.39 5.11
N GLU A 74 -6.56 8.35 3.92
CA GLU A 74 -6.18 9.56 3.21
C GLU A 74 -7.39 10.33 2.65
N ARG A 75 -8.44 9.64 2.19
CA ARG A 75 -9.71 10.27 1.80
C ARG A 75 -10.33 11.01 2.97
N LYS A 76 -10.39 10.39 4.15
CA LYS A 76 -10.87 11.04 5.38
C LYS A 76 -10.02 12.26 5.73
N ARG A 77 -8.70 12.14 5.70
CA ARG A 77 -7.76 13.25 5.97
C ARG A 77 -7.92 14.42 4.98
N LEU A 78 -8.28 14.13 3.74
CA LEU A 78 -8.46 15.10 2.65
C LEU A 78 -9.91 15.55 2.47
N ASN A 79 -10.84 15.15 3.35
CA ASN A 79 -12.28 15.43 3.23
C ASN A 79 -12.90 14.98 1.89
N LEU A 80 -12.47 13.83 1.37
CA LEU A 80 -13.02 13.18 0.18
C LEU A 80 -14.01 12.07 0.56
N PRO A 81 -14.96 11.72 -0.32
CA PRO A 81 -15.84 10.57 -0.10
C PRO A 81 -15.06 9.27 0.10
N LEU A 82 -15.48 8.46 1.08
CA LEU A 82 -14.89 7.14 1.36
C LEU A 82 -15.22 6.13 0.27
N LEU A 83 -14.38 5.09 0.14
CA LEU A 83 -14.70 3.95 -0.72
C LEU A 83 -15.90 3.21 -0.14
N LYS A 84 -16.86 2.84 -1.00
CA LYS A 84 -17.97 1.96 -0.63
C LYS A 84 -17.46 0.53 -0.47
N GLU A 85 -18.11 -0.24 0.40
CA GLU A 85 -17.80 -1.65 0.64
C GLU A 85 -18.13 -2.54 -0.56
#